data_AF-A0AB39ZGR2-F1
#
_entry.id   AF-A0AB39ZGR2-F1
#
_cell.length_a   1.000
_cell.length_b   1.000
_cell.length_c   1.000
_cell.angle_alpha   90.00
_cell.angle_beta   90.00
_cell.angle_gamma   90.00
#
_symmetry.space_group_name_H-M   'P 1'
#
loop_
_entity.id
_entity.type
_entity.pdbx_description
1 polymer ?
#
loop_
_entity_poly.entity_id
_entity_poly.type
_entity_poly.pdbx_seq_one_letter_code
_entity_poly.pdbx_strand_id
1 'polypeptide(L)'
;MEADKLPEIHGLSEVVEPHFSGARLTKYRTSMVTQPGENYGSVLLAIHAQLQRLDGELFEEQLVAKIPPTDPKYWQFFQPERTCLTENAVYKVLAPALTSL
;
A
#
# COMPACT_ATOMS: atom_id res chain seq x y z
N MET A 1 17.20 13.57 -13.54
CA MET A 1 15.98 13.12 -12.83
C MET A 1 16.05 11.61 -12.77
N GLU A 2 16.32 11.07 -11.58
CA GLU A 2 16.39 9.63 -11.33
C GLU A 2 14.96 9.08 -11.31
N ALA A 3 14.41 8.79 -12.50
CA ALA A 3 13.00 8.44 -12.69
C ALA A 3 12.69 6.93 -12.62
N ASP A 4 13.65 6.08 -12.25
CA ASP A 4 13.52 4.63 -12.42
C ASP A 4 13.73 3.78 -11.17
N LYS A 5 13.97 4.40 -10.00
CA LYS A 5 14.16 3.63 -8.77
C LYS A 5 12.90 3.65 -7.91
N LEU A 6 12.28 2.47 -7.76
CA LEU A 6 11.22 2.27 -6.78
C LEU A 6 11.73 2.64 -5.38
N PRO A 7 10.91 3.29 -4.54
CA PRO A 7 11.32 3.62 -3.18
C PRO A 7 11.55 2.34 -2.38
N GLU A 8 12.57 2.39 -1.54
CA GLU A 8 12.92 1.29 -0.63
C GLU A 8 11.97 1.29 0.57
N ILE A 9 11.47 0.11 0.94
CA ILE A 9 10.57 -0.06 2.08
C ILE A 9 11.36 -0.63 3.25
N HIS A 10 11.47 0.15 4.32
CA HIS A 10 12.06 -0.28 5.58
C HIS A 10 10.97 -0.65 6.59
N GLY A 11 11.19 -1.71 7.37
CA GLY A 11 10.28 -2.12 8.46
C GLY A 11 8.92 -2.65 7.99
N LEU A 12 8.77 -3.13 6.75
CA LEU A 12 7.48 -3.59 6.22
C LEU A 12 6.83 -4.66 7.12
N SER A 13 7.63 -5.61 7.62
CA SER A 13 7.17 -6.68 8.52
C SER A 13 6.47 -6.12 9.78
N GLU A 14 7.04 -5.07 10.38
CA GLU A 14 6.51 -4.46 11.61
C GLU A 14 5.12 -3.86 11.41
N VAL A 15 4.83 -3.40 10.19
CA VAL A 15 3.54 -2.81 9.82
C VAL A 15 2.54 -3.89 9.41
N VAL A 16 2.95 -4.89 8.63
CA VAL A 16 2.00 -5.83 8.00
C VAL A 16 1.66 -7.02 8.90
N GLU A 17 2.63 -7.61 9.60
CA GLU A 17 2.44 -8.85 10.37
C GLU A 17 1.32 -8.76 11.43
N PRO A 18 1.12 -7.63 12.15
CA PRO A 18 0.01 -7.47 13.08
C PRO A 18 -1.38 -7.63 12.43
N HIS A 19 -1.49 -7.42 11.12
CA HIS A 19 -2.75 -7.53 10.37
C HIS A 19 -3.02 -8.94 9.83
N PHE A 20 -2.08 -9.87 9.96
CA PHE A 20 -2.19 -11.25 9.44
C PHE A 20 -2.15 -12.31 10.55
N SER A 21 -2.75 -12.01 11.71
CA SER A 21 -2.90 -12.96 12.83
C SER A 21 -1.58 -13.60 13.28
N GLY A 22 -0.49 -12.83 13.26
CA GLY A 22 0.83 -13.33 13.65
C GLY A 22 1.56 -14.13 12.56
N ALA A 23 1.08 -14.12 11.32
CA ALA A 23 1.86 -14.62 10.19
C ALA A 23 3.10 -13.74 9.97
N ARG A 24 4.21 -14.38 9.62
CA ARG A 24 5.51 -13.73 9.40
C ARG A 24 5.71 -13.41 7.91
N LEU A 25 6.18 -12.21 7.61
CA LEU A 25 6.57 -11.84 6.25
C LEU A 25 7.89 -12.54 5.89
N THR A 26 7.90 -13.33 4.83
CA THR A 26 9.11 -14.06 4.40
C THR A 26 9.83 -13.38 3.24
N LYS A 27 9.07 -12.86 2.27
CA LYS A 27 9.59 -12.11 1.12
C LYS A 27 8.50 -11.21 0.56
N TYR A 28 8.92 -10.19 -0.18
CA TYR A 28 8.00 -9.36 -0.94
C TYR A 28 8.64 -8.85 -2.23
N ARG A 29 7.82 -8.39 -3.16
CA ARG A 29 8.23 -7.66 -4.37
C ARG A 29 7.36 -6.43 -4.54
N THR A 30 7.93 -5.38 -5.14
CA THR A 30 7.22 -4.12 -5.38
C THR A 30 7.17 -3.77 -6.86
N SER A 31 6.11 -3.06 -7.25
CA SER A 31 5.93 -2.48 -8.59
C SER A 31 5.10 -1.20 -8.49
N MET A 32 5.19 -0.33 -9.50
CA MET A 32 4.31 0.84 -9.61
C MET A 32 2.90 0.37 -10.00
N VAL A 33 1.87 0.88 -9.30
CA VAL A 33 0.46 0.62 -9.69
C VAL A 33 0.03 1.47 -10.87
N THR A 34 0.57 2.70 -10.94
CA THR A 34 0.15 3.70 -11.92
C THR A 34 1.31 4.24 -12.73
N GLN A 35 1.03 4.66 -13.95
CA GLN A 35 2.01 5.32 -14.81
C GLN A 35 2.35 6.72 -14.27
N PRO A 36 3.52 7.28 -14.61
CA PRO A 36 3.86 8.65 -14.29
C PRO A 36 2.76 9.62 -14.75
N GLY A 37 2.21 10.41 -13.82
CA GLY A 37 1.17 11.41 -14.09
C GLY A 37 -0.27 10.96 -13.79
N GLU A 38 -0.53 9.66 -13.58
CA GLU A 38 -1.88 9.16 -13.21
C GLU A 38 -2.23 9.41 -11.74
N ASN A 39 -1.24 9.38 -10.84
CA ASN A 39 -1.39 9.83 -9.46
C ASN A 39 -0.66 11.15 -9.26
N TYR A 40 -1.39 12.26 -9.37
CA TYR A 40 -0.81 13.58 -9.22
C TYR A 40 -0.28 13.76 -7.79
N GLY A 41 1.04 13.90 -7.67
CA GLY A 41 1.71 14.16 -6.40
C GLY A 41 1.81 12.98 -5.43
N SER A 42 1.40 11.76 -5.78
CA SER A 42 1.61 10.59 -4.90
C SER A 42 2.11 9.37 -5.68
N VAL A 43 2.82 8.49 -4.99
CA VAL A 43 3.30 7.22 -5.56
C VAL A 43 2.47 6.09 -4.98
N LEU A 44 1.86 5.28 -5.85
CA LEU A 44 1.22 4.02 -5.48
C LEU A 44 2.13 2.85 -5.83
N LEU A 45 2.42 2.04 -4.82
CA LEU A 45 3.16 0.79 -4.94
C LEU A 45 2.23 -0.39 -4.75
N ALA A 46 2.30 -1.37 -5.65
CA ALA A 46 1.81 -2.71 -5.39
C ALA A 46 2.91 -3.49 -4.66
N ILE A 47 2.53 -4.19 -3.61
CA ILE A 47 3.39 -5.07 -2.83
C ILE A 47 2.81 -6.47 -2.90
N HIS A 48 3.56 -7.37 -3.54
CA HIS A 48 3.27 -8.79 -3.56
C HIS A 48 4.00 -9.43 -2.37
N ALA A 49 3.29 -9.73 -1.29
CA ALA A 49 3.86 -10.27 -0.06
C ALA A 49 3.65 -11.78 0.03
N GLN A 50 4.68 -12.53 0.40
CA GLN A 50 4.55 -13.92 0.84
C GLN A 50 4.67 -13.97 2.36
N LEU A 51 3.66 -14.57 2.99
CA LEU A 51 3.51 -14.69 4.43
C LEU A 51 3.54 -16.17 4.83
N GLN A 52 3.99 -16.43 6.05
CA GLN A 52 3.99 -17.77 6.64
C GLN A 52 3.19 -17.78 7.94
N ARG A 53 2.18 -18.66 8.02
CA ARG A 53 1.40 -18.89 9.23
C ARG A 53 2.21 -19.67 10.28
N LEU A 54 1.70 -19.72 11.50
CA LEU A 54 2.34 -20.42 12.62
C LEU A 54 2.48 -21.94 12.40
N ASP A 55 1.60 -22.54 11.60
CA ASP A 55 1.65 -23.95 11.20
C ASP A 55 2.65 -24.22 10.06
N GLY A 56 3.32 -23.16 9.56
CA GLY A 56 4.28 -23.23 8.48
C GLY A 56 3.68 -23.05 7.09
N GLU A 57 2.35 -22.94 6.95
CA GLU A 57 1.66 -22.72 5.67
C GLU A 57 2.06 -21.38 5.05
N LEU A 58 2.41 -21.40 3.76
CA LEU A 58 2.72 -20.19 2.99
C LEU A 58 1.49 -19.71 2.22
N PHE A 59 1.26 -18.40 2.24
CA PHE A 59 0.23 -17.75 1.45
C PHE A 59 0.72 -16.43 0.89
N GLU A 60 0.03 -15.91 -0.12
CA GLU A 60 0.37 -14.66 -0.78
C GLU A 60 -0.72 -13.61 -0.57
N GLU A 61 -0.31 -12.36 -0.40
CA GLU A 61 -1.21 -11.23 -0.21
C GLU A 61 -0.82 -10.07 -1.12
N GLN A 62 -1.85 -9.35 -1.57
CA GLN A 62 -1.72 -8.17 -2.42
C GLN A 62 -1.97 -6.93 -1.59
N LEU A 63 -0.92 -6.14 -1.36
CA LEU A 63 -1.01 -4.91 -0.59
C LEU A 63 -0.76 -3.71 -1.50
N VAL A 64 -1.36 -2.58 -1.13
CA VAL A 64 -1.11 -1.29 -1.79
C VAL A 64 -0.52 -0.33 -0.77
N ALA A 65 0.63 0.25 -1.09
CA ALA A 65 1.21 1.33 -0.30
C ALA A 65 1.09 2.65 -1.06
N LYS A 66 0.71 3.70 -0.34
CA LYS A 66 0.62 5.06 -0.86
C LYS A 66 1.64 5.94 -0.18
N ILE A 67 2.49 6.56 -0.98
CA ILE A 67 3.49 7.51 -0.53
C ILE A 67 2.96 8.90 -0.86
N PRO A 68 2.67 9.74 0.15
CA PRO A 68 2.23 11.10 -0.09
C PRO A 68 3.34 11.93 -0.75
N PRO A 69 2.99 13.08 -1.35
CA PRO A 69 4.00 14.02 -1.85
C PRO A 69 4.97 14.40 -0.73
N THR A 70 6.21 14.73 -1.04
CA THR A 70 7.16 15.27 -0.04
C THR A 70 7.19 16.80 -0.02
N ASP A 71 6.72 17.46 -1.08
CA ASP A 71 6.64 18.92 -1.14
C ASP A 71 5.50 19.44 -0.25
N PRO A 72 5.79 20.31 0.73
CA PRO A 72 4.78 20.91 1.62
C PRO A 72 3.64 21.63 0.88
N LYS A 73 3.89 22.17 -0.32
CA LYS A 73 2.86 22.81 -1.13
C LYS A 73 1.77 21.82 -1.52
N TYR A 74 2.16 20.60 -1.90
CA TYR A 74 1.19 19.55 -2.26
C TYR A 74 0.52 18.95 -1.03
N TRP A 75 1.15 18.98 0.16
CA TRP A 75 0.53 18.49 1.40
C TRP A 75 -0.78 19.21 1.75
N GLN A 76 -0.84 20.53 1.59
CA GLN A 76 -2.05 21.31 1.90
C GLN A 76 -3.25 20.91 1.02
N PHE A 77 -2.98 20.58 -0.24
CA PHE A 77 -4.01 20.13 -1.18
C PHE A 77 -4.36 18.65 -0.98
N PHE A 78 -3.36 17.80 -0.78
CA PHE A 78 -3.53 16.36 -0.73
C PHE A 78 -4.11 15.86 0.60
N GLN A 79 -3.85 16.57 1.71
CA GLN A 79 -4.27 16.21 3.06
C GLN A 79 -4.08 14.70 3.35
N PRO A 80 -2.84 14.18 3.31
CA PRO A 80 -2.57 12.74 3.35
C PRO A 80 -3.24 12.01 4.52
N GLU A 81 -3.31 12.66 5.69
CA GLU A 81 -3.90 12.12 6.91
C GLU A 81 -5.39 11.81 6.74
N ARG A 82 -6.08 12.55 5.87
CA ARG A 82 -7.48 12.32 5.54
C ARG A 82 -7.64 11.44 4.31
N THR A 83 -6.90 11.73 3.25
CA THR A 83 -7.07 11.07 1.95
C THR A 83 -6.77 9.57 2.04
N CYS A 84 -5.71 9.15 2.73
CA CYS A 84 -5.41 7.73 2.89
C CYS A 84 -6.49 6.98 3.71
N LEU A 85 -7.07 7.64 4.74
CA LEU A 85 -8.15 7.05 5.54
C LEU A 85 -9.45 6.95 4.74
N THR A 86 -9.81 8.00 4.01
CA THR A 86 -10.98 8.02 3.12
C THR A 86 -10.86 6.95 2.04
N GLU A 87 -9.69 6.83 1.41
CA GLU A 87 -9.44 5.81 0.38
C GLU A 87 -9.54 4.39 0.95
N ASN A 88 -8.96 4.13 2.13
CA ASN A 88 -9.14 2.88 2.85
C ASN A 88 -10.61 2.57 3.17
N ALA A 89 -11.41 3.58 3.55
CA ALA A 89 -12.84 3.42 3.81
C ALA A 89 -13.62 3.12 2.51
N VAL A 90 -13.25 3.73 1.38
CA VAL A 90 -13.83 3.40 0.07
C VAL A 90 -13.61 1.92 -0.24
N TYR A 91 -12.39 1.41 -0.11
CA TYR A 91 -12.10 0.01 -0.41
C TYR A 91 -12.73 -0.97 0.59
N LYS A 92 -12.75 -0.65 1.89
CA LYS A 92 -13.23 -1.57 2.94
C LYS A 92 -14.75 -1.56 3.10
N VAL A 93 -15.42 -0.46 2.81
CA VAL A 93 -16.84 -0.26 3.11
C VAL A 93 -17.65 -0.04 1.84
N LEU A 94 -17.26 0.97 1.04
CA LEU A 94 -18.09 1.39 -0.09
C LEU A 94 -18.03 0.39 -1.26
N ALA A 95 -16.83 -0.03 -1.67
CA ALA A 95 -16.67 -0.92 -2.82
C ALA A 95 -17.41 -2.26 -2.65
N PRO A 96 -17.34 -2.97 -1.51
CA PRO A 96 -18.14 -4.17 -1.28
C PRO A 96 -19.65 -3.91 -1.35
N ALA A 97 -20.12 -2.78 -0.82
CA ALA A 97 -21.54 -2.40 -0.87
C ALA A 97 -22.03 -2.11 -2.29
N LEU A 98 -21.17 -1.56 -3.15
CA LEU A 98 -21.50 -1.30 -4.55
C LEU A 98 -21.49 -2.57 -5.40
N THR A 99 -20.62 -3.54 -5.12
CA THR A 99 -20.60 -4.84 -5.82
C THR A 99 -21.81 -5.72 -5.47
N SER A 100 -22.50 -5.43 -4.37
CA SER A 100 -23.74 -6.12 -3.97
C SER A 100 -25.03 -5.57 -4.62
N LEU A 101 -24.92 -4.60 -5.53
CA LEU A 101 -26.03 -4.04 -6.33
C LEU A 101 -26.08 -4.67 -7.72
#